data_AF-A0A966XFL1-F1
#
_entry.id   AF-A0A966XFL1-F1
#
_cell.length_a   1.000
_cell.length_b   1.000
_cell.length_c   1.000
_cell.angle_alpha   90.00
_cell.angle_beta   90.00
_cell.angle_gamma   90.00
#
_symmetry.space_group_name_H-M   'P 1'
#
loop_
_entity.id
_entity.type
_entity.pdbx_description
1 polymer ?
#
loop_
_entity_poly.entity_id
_entity_poly.type
_entity_poly.pdbx_seq_one_letter_code
_entity_poly.pdbx_strand_id
1 'polypeptide(L)'
;GAFMSEEVREIMTSSGMSLWINADLDLLWSRVKSKDTRPLLQTADPYGTLKSIYEARKSTYALADMTVKAKKGLSIDDMAERVISAMRSRPDVLESIDET
;
A
#
# COMPACT_ATOMS: atom_id res chain seq x y z
N GLY A 1 -0.32 8.97 -1.23
CA GLY A 1 -0.63 10.36 -1.62
C GLY A 1 -2.00 10.72 -1.08
N ALA A 2 -3.06 10.30 -1.79
CA ALA A 2 -4.44 10.55 -1.40
C ALA A 2 -4.77 10.22 0.08
N PHE A 3 -4.37 9.04 0.57
CA PHE A 3 -4.60 8.62 1.97
C PHE A 3 -3.92 9.50 3.04
N MET A 4 -3.02 10.42 2.66
CA MET A 4 -2.43 11.38 3.59
C MET A 4 -3.45 12.45 4.03
N SER A 5 -4.46 12.74 3.21
CA SER A 5 -5.56 13.64 3.58
C SER A 5 -6.53 12.93 4.53
N GLU A 6 -6.85 13.55 5.65
CA GLU A 6 -7.80 13.03 6.63
C GLU A 6 -9.21 12.87 6.06
N GLU A 7 -9.71 13.88 5.37
CA GLU A 7 -11.01 13.84 4.67
C GLU A 7 -11.10 12.64 3.72
N VAL A 8 -10.04 12.36 2.96
CA VAL A 8 -10.00 11.20 2.07
C VAL A 8 -10.06 9.89 2.85
N ARG A 9 -9.40 9.81 4.02
CA ARG A 9 -9.46 8.61 4.87
C ARG A 9 -10.87 8.39 5.42
N GLU A 10 -11.52 9.45 5.89
CA GLU A 10 -12.89 9.39 6.43
C GLU A 10 -13.89 8.93 5.36
N ILE A 11 -13.79 9.48 4.14
CA ILE A 11 -14.63 9.06 3.01
C ILE A 11 -14.39 7.58 2.67
N MET A 12 -13.12 7.16 2.58
CA MET A 12 -12.78 5.75 2.29
C MET A 12 -13.32 4.80 3.35
N THR A 13 -13.28 5.18 4.63
CA THR A 13 -13.73 4.33 5.75
C THR A 13 -15.25 4.26 5.84
N SER A 14 -15.94 5.38 5.57
CA SER A 14 -17.40 5.44 5.67
C SER A 14 -18.14 4.70 4.56
N SER A 15 -17.53 4.59 3.38
CA SER A 15 -18.18 4.06 2.17
C SER A 15 -17.41 2.88 1.54
N GLY A 16 -16.40 2.36 2.23
CA GLY A 16 -15.53 1.32 1.69
C GLY A 16 -14.49 0.83 2.70
N MET A 17 -13.29 0.52 2.18
CA MET A 17 -12.17 0.00 2.96
C MET A 17 -10.86 0.54 2.41
N SER A 18 -9.95 0.86 3.30
CA SER A 18 -8.55 1.15 2.99
C SER A 18 -7.65 -0.05 3.32
N LEU A 19 -6.80 -0.44 2.36
CA LEU A 19 -5.83 -1.53 2.53
C LEU A 19 -4.42 -1.03 2.24
N TRP A 20 -3.53 -1.19 3.22
CA TRP A 20 -2.13 -0.87 3.07
C TRP A 20 -1.30 -2.10 2.69
N ILE A 21 -0.71 -2.07 1.48
CA ILE A 21 0.35 -3.01 1.09
C ILE A 21 1.66 -2.53 1.71
N ASN A 22 2.00 -3.08 2.87
CA ASN A 22 3.17 -2.70 3.65
C ASN A 22 4.41 -3.43 3.14
N ALA A 23 5.28 -2.70 2.44
CA ALA A 23 6.61 -3.16 2.04
C ALA A 23 7.68 -2.48 2.90
N ASP A 24 8.71 -3.23 3.29
CA ASP A 24 9.88 -2.66 3.95
C ASP A 24 10.69 -1.76 3.01
N LEU A 25 11.53 -0.91 3.60
CA LEU A 25 12.31 0.09 2.86
C LEU A 25 13.23 -0.55 1.82
N ASP A 26 13.83 -1.70 2.15
CA ASP A 26 14.76 -2.41 1.25
C ASP A 26 14.03 -3.00 0.03
N LEU A 27 12.85 -3.58 0.23
CA LEU A 27 12.00 -4.05 -0.86
C LEU A 27 11.53 -2.89 -1.73
N LEU A 28 11.10 -1.77 -1.13
CA LEU A 28 10.72 -0.56 -1.87
C LEU A 28 11.90 -0.07 -2.71
N TRP A 29 13.08 0.07 -2.11
CA TRP A 29 14.29 0.51 -2.80
C TRP A 29 14.63 -0.40 -3.98
N SER A 30 14.58 -1.72 -3.78
CA SER A 30 14.86 -2.69 -4.84
C SER A 30 13.96 -2.53 -6.08
N ARG A 31 12.72 -2.05 -5.90
CA ARG A 31 11.72 -1.86 -6.96
C ARG A 31 11.84 -0.52 -7.68
N VAL A 32 12.37 0.51 -7.01
CA VAL A 32 12.38 1.89 -7.55
C VAL A 32 13.76 2.39 -7.95
N LYS A 33 14.84 1.79 -7.46
CA LYS A 33 16.22 2.28 -7.70
C LYS A 33 16.64 2.37 -9.17
N SER A 34 15.99 1.62 -10.06
CA SER A 34 16.29 1.59 -11.50
C SER A 34 15.16 2.20 -12.34
N LYS A 35 14.29 3.01 -11.73
CA LYS A 35 13.11 3.60 -12.39
C LYS A 35 13.27 5.12 -12.44
N ASP A 36 13.71 5.61 -13.59
CA ASP A 36 13.94 7.05 -13.82
C ASP A 36 12.65 7.85 -13.94
N THR A 37 11.51 7.18 -14.05
CA THR A 37 10.15 7.76 -14.15
C THR A 37 9.55 8.16 -12.79
N ARG A 38 10.36 8.30 -11.74
CA ARG A 38 9.92 8.66 -10.38
C ARG A 38 10.38 10.08 -10.04
N PRO A 39 9.61 11.14 -10.35
CA PRO A 39 10.02 12.54 -10.13
C PRO A 39 10.48 12.83 -8.71
N LEU A 40 9.81 12.24 -7.71
CA LEU A 40 10.15 12.45 -6.30
C LEU A 40 11.50 11.85 -5.87
N LEU A 41 12.09 10.95 -6.68
CA LEU A 41 13.37 10.31 -6.40
C LEU A 41 14.50 10.85 -7.30
N GLN A 42 14.21 11.83 -8.18
CA GLN A 42 15.21 12.51 -9.00
C GLN A 42 15.94 13.58 -8.16
N THR A 43 16.64 13.12 -7.13
CA THR A 43 17.40 13.96 -6.19
C THR A 43 18.84 13.48 -6.10
N ALA A 44 19.71 14.27 -5.46
CA ALA A 44 21.11 13.90 -5.28
C ALA A 44 21.31 12.64 -4.40
N ASP A 45 20.37 12.36 -3.49
CA ASP A 45 20.31 11.13 -2.70
C ASP A 45 18.91 10.48 -2.78
N PRO A 46 18.67 9.65 -3.81
CA PRO A 46 17.37 9.00 -4.00
C PRO A 46 16.99 8.06 -2.86
N TYR A 47 17.97 7.38 -2.24
CA TYR A 47 17.71 6.45 -1.14
C TYR A 47 17.30 7.19 0.14
N GLY A 48 18.04 8.24 0.51
CA GLY A 48 17.69 9.10 1.65
C GLY A 48 16.35 9.80 1.45
N THR A 49 16.03 10.19 0.20
CA THR A 49 14.72 10.76 -0.15
C THR A 49 13.59 9.73 0.03
N LEU A 50 13.78 8.50 -0.46
CA LEU A 50 12.83 7.41 -0.26
C LEU A 50 12.61 7.12 1.24
N LYS A 51 13.70 7.05 2.02
CA LYS A 51 13.64 6.83 3.47
C LYS A 51 12.84 7.92 4.18
N SER A 52 13.12 9.18 3.86
CA SER A 52 12.40 10.33 4.43
C SER A 52 10.90 10.26 4.11
N ILE A 53 10.54 9.96 2.87
CA ILE A 53 9.15 9.77 2.45
C ILE A 53 8.49 8.60 3.18
N TYR A 54 9.21 7.49 3.36
CA TYR A 54 8.72 6.31 4.06
C TYR A 54 8.40 6.63 5.52
N GLU A 55 9.34 7.20 6.27
CA GLU A 55 9.14 7.52 7.69
C GLU A 55 8.03 8.55 7.89
N ALA A 56 7.97 9.59 7.06
CA ALA A 56 6.94 10.63 7.15
C ALA A 56 5.52 10.11 6.90
N ARG A 57 5.36 9.00 6.17
CA ARG A 57 4.04 8.47 5.78
C ARG A 57 3.63 7.21 6.53
N LYS A 58 4.57 6.53 7.18
CA LYS A 58 4.34 5.23 7.82
C LYS A 58 3.24 5.27 8.87
N SER A 59 3.24 6.28 9.75
CA SER A 59 2.21 6.43 10.78
C SER A 59 0.82 6.65 10.18
N THR A 60 0.71 7.46 9.13
CA THR A 60 -0.55 7.69 8.42
C THR A 60 -1.04 6.43 7.71
N TYR A 61 -0.18 5.71 6.98
CA TYR A 61 -0.57 4.46 6.32
C TYR A 61 -0.95 3.34 7.30
N ALA A 62 -0.42 3.37 8.53
CA ALA A 62 -0.83 2.45 9.58
C ALA A 62 -2.28 2.68 10.07
N LEU A 63 -2.93 3.80 9.72
CA LEU A 63 -4.34 4.04 10.00
C LEU A 63 -5.29 3.34 9.03
N ALA A 64 -4.77 2.62 8.02
CA ALA A 64 -5.61 1.86 7.11
C ALA A 64 -6.39 0.76 7.84
N ASP A 65 -7.62 0.50 7.41
CA ASP A 65 -8.51 -0.53 8.01
C ASP A 65 -7.86 -1.91 8.00
N MET A 66 -7.06 -2.18 6.97
CA MET A 66 -6.33 -3.43 6.80
C MET A 66 -4.89 -3.20 6.37
N THR A 67 -4.01 -4.10 6.79
CA THR A 67 -2.61 -4.12 6.36
C THR A 67 -2.20 -5.51 5.89
N VAL A 68 -1.61 -5.59 4.70
CA VAL A 68 -1.03 -6.82 4.16
C VAL A 68 0.46 -6.59 3.92
N LYS A 69 1.31 -7.42 4.53
CA LYS A 69 2.76 -7.31 4.35
C LYS A 69 3.18 -7.89 3.01
N ALA A 70 3.79 -7.04 2.17
CA ALA A 70 4.57 -7.48 1.02
C ALA A 70 5.91 -8.03 1.48
N LYS A 71 6.39 -9.07 0.79
CA LYS A 71 7.68 -9.70 1.05
C LYS A 71 8.46 -9.82 -0.26
N LYS A 72 9.79 -9.80 -0.14
CA LYS A 72 10.67 -10.12 -1.26
C LYS A 72 10.38 -11.55 -1.75
N GLY A 73 10.32 -11.74 -3.06
CA GLY A 73 10.06 -13.04 -3.69
C GLY A 73 8.59 -13.38 -3.92
N LEU A 74 7.63 -12.59 -3.41
CA LEU A 74 6.23 -12.75 -3.82
C LEU A 74 6.06 -12.31 -5.27
N SER A 75 5.39 -13.14 -6.05
CA SER A 75 4.92 -12.76 -7.38
C SER A 75 3.81 -11.68 -7.26
N ILE A 76 3.43 -11.09 -8.40
CA ILE A 76 2.29 -10.17 -8.44
C ILE A 76 1.01 -10.92 -8.07
N ASP A 77 0.84 -12.13 -8.60
CA ASP A 77 -0.34 -12.96 -8.38
C ASP A 77 -0.43 -13.41 -6.91
N ASP A 78 0.67 -13.87 -6.30
CA ASP A 78 0.69 -14.24 -4.88
C ASP A 78 0.34 -13.06 -3.97
N MET A 79 0.77 -11.85 -4.35
CA MET A 79 0.45 -10.63 -3.61
C MET A 79 -1.04 -10.29 -3.77
N ALA A 80 -1.59 -10.43 -4.97
CA ALA A 80 -3.00 -10.21 -5.24
C ALA A 80 -3.88 -11.20 -4.46
N GLU A 81 -3.55 -12.50 -4.49
CA GLU A 81 -4.24 -13.53 -3.72
C GLU A 81 -4.21 -13.25 -2.22
N ARG A 82 -3.06 -12.83 -1.68
CA ARG A 82 -2.94 -12.41 -0.28
C ARG A 82 -3.86 -11.25 0.07
N VAL A 83 -3.96 -10.26 -0.83
CA VAL A 83 -4.85 -9.11 -0.64
C VAL A 83 -6.31 -9.56 -0.68
N ILE A 84 -6.71 -10.35 -1.68
CA ILE A 84 -8.07 -10.89 -1.81
C ILE A 84 -8.44 -11.72 -0.57
N SER A 85 -7.55 -12.61 -0.13
CA SER A 85 -7.75 -13.42 1.06
C SER A 85 -7.91 -12.58 2.33
N ALA A 86 -7.16 -11.48 2.46
CA ALA A 86 -7.33 -10.56 3.57
C ALA A 86 -8.70 -9.86 3.48
N MET A 87 -9.05 -9.31 2.32
CA MET A 87 -10.31 -8.58 2.14
C MET A 87 -11.55 -9.45 2.38
N ARG A 88 -11.50 -10.76 2.07
CA ARG A 88 -12.58 -11.72 2.39
C ARG A 88 -12.95 -11.81 3.88
N SER A 89 -12.10 -11.32 4.78
CA SER A 89 -12.43 -11.23 6.22
C SER A 89 -13.38 -10.06 6.55
N ARG A 90 -13.71 -9.19 5.58
CA ARG A 90 -14.62 -8.05 5.71
C ARG A 90 -15.85 -8.21 4.80
N PRO A 91 -16.81 -9.07 5.17
CA PRO A 91 -18.02 -9.30 4.37
C PRO A 91 -18.96 -8.09 4.35
N ASP A 92 -18.76 -7.12 5.25
CA ASP A 92 -19.49 -5.85 5.29
C ASP A 92 -19.13 -4.91 4.13
N VAL A 93 -18.02 -5.16 3.43
CA VAL A 93 -17.55 -4.34 2.31
C VAL A 93 -17.52 -5.11 0.99
N LEU A 94 -17.57 -6.45 1.02
CA LEU A 94 -17.51 -7.31 -0.16
C LEU A 94 -18.83 -8.03 -0.42
N GLU A 95 -19.33 -7.90 -1.64
CA GLU A 95 -20.40 -8.76 -2.15
C GLU A 95 -19.80 -10.04 -2.74
N SER A 96 -20.32 -11.20 -2.33
CA SER A 96 -20.02 -12.47 -2.98
C SER A 96 -20.94 -12.64 -4.19
N ILE A 97 -20.35 -12.71 -5.38
CA ILE A 97 -21.10 -13.09 -6.58
C ILE A 97 -21.03 -14.61 -6.68
N ASP A 98 -22.12 -15.29 -6.30
CA ASP A 98 -22.25 -16.72 -6.55
C ASP A 98 -22.51 -16.91 -8.06
N GLU A 99 -21.51 -17.41 -8.80
CA GLU A 99 -21.69 -17.80 -10.19
C GLU A 99 -22.66 -19.00 -10.26
N THR A 100 -23.83 -18.78 -10.85
CA THR A 100 -24.85 -19.81 -11.15
C THR A 100 -24.57 -20.48 -12.49
#